data_AF-A0A6G1RDB4-F1
#
_entry.id   AF-A0A6G1RDB4-F1
#
_cell.length_a   1.000
_cell.length_b   1.000
_cell.length_c   1.000
_cell.angle_alpha   90.00
_cell.angle_beta   90.00
_cell.angle_gamma   90.00
#
_symmetry.space_group_name_H-M   'P 1'
#
loop_
_entity.id
_entity.type
_entity.pdbx_description
1 polymer ?
#
loop_
_entity_poly.entity_id
_entity_poly.type
_entity_poly.pdbx_seq_one_letter_code
_entity_poly.pdbx_strand_id
1 'polypeptide(L)'
;TDFPEESGWSAVVQQQDGDSVCVSLCSPPTACVGRYSLTLETSTGYQGSSYHIGDFVLLFNAWHPEDTVFLRDEDERREYVLSQQGLIYQGARDYITSTPWNFGQFEDEILSICLKLLDTNPKFLRDQNRDCSRRNDPVYIGRVVSAMVNCNDEDQGVLAGRWDNRYEDGMSPMSWIGSVDILKR
;
A
#
# COMPACT_ATOMS: atom_id res chain seq x y z
N THR A 1 -24.69 4.67 -21.80
CA THR A 1 -23.78 3.89 -20.95
C THR A 1 -23.76 4.58 -19.61
N ASP A 2 -24.31 3.92 -18.61
CA ASP A 2 -24.32 4.45 -17.25
C ASP A 2 -22.89 4.37 -16.70
N PHE A 3 -22.48 5.41 -15.96
CA PHE A 3 -21.20 5.45 -15.27
C PHE A 3 -21.44 5.14 -13.79
N PRO A 4 -20.51 4.42 -13.12
CA PRO A 4 -20.63 4.19 -11.69
C PRO A 4 -20.60 5.51 -10.92
N GLU A 5 -21.38 5.62 -9.85
CA GLU A 5 -21.29 6.77 -8.95
C GLU A 5 -19.98 6.69 -8.14
N GLU A 6 -19.24 7.81 -8.09
CA GLU A 6 -17.94 7.89 -7.42
C GLU A 6 -18.04 8.24 -5.92
N SER A 7 -19.25 8.56 -5.44
CA SER A 7 -19.49 8.93 -4.03
C SER A 7 -19.42 7.75 -3.05
N GLY A 8 -19.49 6.51 -3.57
CA GLY A 8 -19.52 5.27 -2.80
C GLY A 8 -19.13 4.08 -3.65
N TRP A 9 -19.23 2.88 -3.07
CA TRP A 9 -19.05 1.66 -3.85
C TRP A 9 -20.23 1.47 -4.81
N SER A 10 -19.93 1.37 -6.10
CA SER A 10 -20.95 1.24 -7.13
C SER A 10 -20.54 0.23 -8.20
N ALA A 11 -21.55 -0.39 -8.82
CA ALA A 11 -21.39 -1.42 -9.84
C ALA A 11 -22.40 -1.18 -10.96
N VAL A 12 -21.93 -1.14 -12.21
CA VAL A 12 -22.78 -0.87 -13.38
C VAL A 12 -22.50 -1.86 -14.48
N VAL A 13 -23.56 -2.43 -15.08
CA VAL A 13 -23.42 -3.30 -16.26
C VAL A 13 -23.04 -2.45 -17.46
N GLN A 14 -21.88 -2.73 -18.06
CA GLN A 14 -21.41 -2.04 -19.26
C GLN A 14 -21.88 -2.74 -20.53
N GLN A 15 -21.83 -4.07 -20.53
CA GLN A 15 -22.17 -4.89 -21.69
C GLN A 15 -22.68 -6.24 -21.23
N GLN A 16 -23.59 -6.81 -22.01
CA GLN A 16 -24.00 -8.20 -21.88
C GLN A 16 -23.85 -8.88 -23.23
N ASP A 17 -23.20 -10.04 -23.25
CA ASP A 17 -23.06 -10.90 -24.41
C ASP A 17 -23.47 -12.34 -24.04
N GLY A 18 -24.70 -12.69 -24.42
CA GLY A 18 -25.33 -13.94 -23.99
C GLY A 18 -25.37 -14.08 -22.46
N ASP A 19 -24.69 -15.11 -21.96
CA ASP A 19 -24.58 -15.43 -20.53
C ASP A 19 -23.39 -14.73 -19.84
N SER A 20 -22.63 -13.90 -20.57
CA SER A 20 -21.53 -13.11 -20.02
C SER A 20 -21.95 -11.67 -19.75
N VAL A 21 -21.66 -11.18 -18.55
CA VAL A 21 -21.94 -9.79 -18.15
C VAL A 21 -20.63 -9.09 -17.79
N CYS A 22 -20.37 -7.95 -18.42
CA CYS A 22 -19.27 -7.07 -18.08
C CYS A 22 -19.78 -6.00 -17.10
N VAL A 23 -19.17 -5.94 -15.91
CA VAL A 23 -19.54 -5.02 -14.84
C VAL A 23 -18.36 -4.09 -14.56
N SER A 24 -18.63 -2.79 -14.53
CA SER A 24 -17.71 -1.78 -14.04
C SER A 24 -17.95 -1.58 -12.55
N LEU A 25 -16.88 -1.70 -11.76
CA LEU A 25 -16.88 -1.39 -10.33
C LEU A 25 -16.17 -0.07 -10.09
N CYS A 26 -16.65 0.72 -9.13
CA CYS A 26 -15.99 1.92 -8.66
C CYS A 26 -15.95 1.94 -7.14
N SER A 27 -14.80 2.35 -6.61
CA SER A 27 -14.59 2.59 -5.18
C SER A 27 -14.58 4.10 -4.92
N PRO A 28 -15.06 4.57 -3.76
CA PRO A 28 -14.91 5.97 -3.41
C PRO A 28 -13.43 6.33 -3.21
N PRO A 29 -13.02 7.59 -3.47
CA PRO A 29 -11.64 8.07 -3.21
C PRO A 29 -11.22 7.97 -1.74
N THR A 30 -12.19 7.79 -0.83
CA THR A 30 -12.01 7.67 0.62
C THR A 30 -12.07 6.23 1.11
N ALA A 31 -12.06 5.24 0.20
CA ALA A 31 -12.01 3.83 0.57
C ALA A 31 -10.72 3.50 1.35
N CYS A 32 -10.81 2.56 2.28
CA CYS A 32 -9.64 2.11 3.03
C CYS A 32 -8.69 1.33 2.12
N VAL A 33 -7.38 1.55 2.21
CA VAL A 33 -6.42 0.72 1.48
C VAL A 33 -6.26 -0.63 2.16
N GLY A 34 -6.08 -1.69 1.38
CA GLY A 34 -5.91 -3.05 1.90
C GLY A 34 -6.44 -4.15 0.99
N ARG A 35 -6.51 -5.36 1.55
CA ARG A 35 -7.10 -6.54 0.88
C ARG A 35 -8.61 -6.53 1.02
N TYR A 36 -9.30 -6.77 -0.08
CA TYR A 36 -10.76 -6.87 -0.18
C TYR A 36 -11.14 -8.24 -0.73
N SER A 37 -12.20 -8.83 -0.14
CA SER A 37 -12.89 -9.99 -0.71
C SER A 37 -14.15 -9.51 -1.42
N LEU A 38 -14.29 -9.87 -2.69
CA LEU A 38 -15.44 -9.56 -3.53
C LEU A 38 -16.40 -10.75 -3.58
N THR A 39 -17.65 -10.50 -3.17
CA THR A 39 -18.72 -11.50 -3.15
C THR A 39 -19.91 -10.99 -3.97
N LEU A 40 -20.46 -11.84 -4.84
CA LEU A 40 -21.70 -11.60 -5.57
C LEU A 40 -22.86 -12.28 -4.87
N GLU A 41 -23.86 -11.50 -4.51
CA GLU A 41 -25.14 -12.01 -4.04
C GLU A 41 -26.17 -11.89 -5.16
N THR A 42 -26.82 -13.01 -5.48
CA THR A 42 -27.90 -13.04 -6.47
C THR A 42 -29.20 -13.44 -5.78
N SER A 43 -30.30 -12.79 -6.16
CA SER A 43 -31.64 -13.15 -5.69
C SER A 43 -32.60 -13.27 -6.87
N THR A 44 -33.21 -14.44 -7.01
CA THR A 44 -34.22 -14.73 -8.03
C THR A 44 -35.49 -15.20 -7.32
N GLY A 45 -36.45 -14.30 -7.15
CA GLY A 45 -37.67 -14.57 -6.37
C GLY A 45 -37.36 -14.83 -4.90
N TYR A 46 -37.67 -16.03 -4.40
CA TYR A 46 -37.45 -16.42 -2.99
C TYR A 46 -36.12 -17.15 -2.75
N GLN A 47 -35.30 -17.35 -3.79
CA GLN A 47 -34.02 -18.03 -3.68
C GLN A 47 -32.89 -17.00 -3.77
N GLY A 48 -32.00 -17.02 -2.78
CA GLY A 48 -30.77 -16.24 -2.75
C GLY A 48 -29.55 -17.15 -2.74
N SER A 49 -28.50 -16.75 -3.45
CA SER A 49 -27.20 -17.42 -3.44
C SER A 49 -26.08 -16.39 -3.36
N SER A 50 -24.97 -16.79 -2.73
CA SER A 50 -23.79 -15.95 -2.52
C SER A 50 -22.57 -16.68 -3.08
N TYR A 51 -21.77 -15.97 -3.87
CA TYR A 51 -20.61 -16.52 -4.56
C TYR A 51 -19.40 -15.61 -4.31
N HIS A 52 -18.32 -16.17 -3.79
CA HIS A 52 -17.04 -15.46 -3.74
C HIS A 52 -16.45 -15.39 -5.16
N ILE A 53 -16.23 -14.18 -5.67
CA ILE A 53 -15.71 -13.95 -7.02
C ILE A 53 -14.18 -13.87 -7.03
N GLY A 54 -13.59 -13.35 -5.95
CA GLY A 54 -12.15 -13.25 -5.81
C GLY A 54 -11.75 -12.18 -4.81
N ASP A 55 -10.43 -11.99 -4.69
CA ASP A 55 -9.82 -10.98 -3.84
C ASP A 55 -9.09 -9.93 -4.69
N PHE A 56 -9.03 -8.70 -4.18
CA PHE A 56 -8.26 -7.63 -4.79
C PHE A 56 -7.60 -6.74 -3.74
N VAL A 57 -6.59 -5.98 -4.13
CA VAL A 57 -5.95 -4.96 -3.28
C VAL A 57 -6.36 -3.59 -3.77
N LEU A 58 -6.84 -2.75 -2.86
CA LEU A 58 -7.08 -1.34 -3.12
C LEU A 58 -5.94 -0.51 -2.52
N LEU A 59 -5.41 0.43 -3.31
CA LEU A 59 -4.32 1.35 -2.95
C LEU A 59 -4.79 2.79 -3.11
N PHE A 60 -4.04 3.72 -2.51
CA PHE A 60 -4.21 5.15 -2.76
C PHE A 60 -4.00 5.49 -4.24
N ASN A 61 -4.72 6.49 -4.75
CA ASN A 61 -4.70 6.85 -6.16
C ASN A 61 -4.23 8.30 -6.38
N ALA A 62 -2.93 8.47 -6.62
CA ALA A 62 -2.34 9.78 -6.92
C ALA A 62 -2.84 10.41 -8.25
N TRP A 63 -3.58 9.66 -9.08
CA TRP A 63 -4.17 10.17 -10.32
C TRP A 63 -5.58 10.71 -10.15
N HIS A 64 -6.28 10.39 -9.05
CA HIS A 64 -7.66 10.79 -8.86
C HIS A 64 -7.76 12.15 -8.17
N PRO A 65 -8.38 13.19 -8.78
CA PRO A 65 -8.40 14.55 -8.22
C PRO A 65 -9.04 14.69 -6.83
N GLU A 66 -9.96 13.78 -6.49
CA GLU A 66 -10.62 13.77 -5.18
C GLU A 66 -9.91 12.90 -4.14
N ASP A 67 -8.86 12.16 -4.52
CA ASP A 67 -8.06 11.43 -3.55
C ASP A 67 -7.13 12.40 -2.81
N THR A 68 -7.02 12.22 -1.49
CA THR A 68 -6.12 12.98 -0.62
C THR A 68 -4.66 12.97 -1.04
N VAL A 69 -4.18 11.95 -1.77
CA VAL A 69 -2.79 11.87 -2.26
C VAL A 69 -2.62 12.35 -3.70
N PHE A 70 -3.62 13.01 -4.27
CA PHE A 70 -3.58 13.50 -5.65
C PHE A 70 -2.36 14.38 -5.93
N LEU A 71 -1.67 14.07 -7.02
CA LEU A 71 -0.61 14.90 -7.59
C LEU A 71 -1.04 15.34 -8.99
N ARG A 72 -1.01 16.65 -9.22
CA ARG A 72 -1.45 17.25 -10.49
C ARG A 72 -0.45 17.01 -11.61
N ASP A 73 0.85 17.05 -11.29
CA ASP A 73 1.92 16.89 -12.26
C ASP A 73 2.19 15.40 -12.53
N GLU A 74 2.23 15.05 -13.81
CA GLU A 74 2.50 13.68 -14.24
C GLU A 74 3.93 13.24 -13.95
N ASP A 75 4.90 14.16 -14.05
CA ASP A 75 6.31 13.85 -13.77
C ASP A 75 6.52 13.63 -12.26
N GLU A 76 5.80 14.37 -11.40
CA GLU A 76 5.80 14.12 -9.96
C GLU A 76 5.19 12.76 -9.60
N ARG A 77 4.09 12.36 -10.26
CA ARG A 77 3.50 11.01 -10.06
C ARG A 77 4.45 9.91 -10.49
N ARG A 78 5.12 10.09 -11.63
CA ARG A 78 6.14 9.15 -12.08
C ARG A 78 7.27 9.04 -11.08
N GLU A 79 7.78 10.17 -10.59
CA GLU A 79 8.92 10.17 -9.67
C GLU A 79 8.57 9.66 -8.27
N TYR A 80 7.47 10.12 -7.67
CA TYR A 80 7.16 9.84 -6.28
C TYR A 80 6.37 8.54 -6.06
N VAL A 81 5.78 7.97 -7.12
CA VAL A 81 4.98 6.73 -7.02
C VAL A 81 5.59 5.60 -7.84
N LEU A 82 5.99 5.85 -9.09
CA LEU A 82 6.36 4.79 -10.04
C LEU A 82 7.87 4.52 -10.12
N SER A 83 8.72 5.52 -9.88
CA SER A 83 10.18 5.35 -9.91
C SER A 83 10.60 4.37 -8.80
N GLN A 84 11.25 3.27 -9.19
CA GLN A 84 11.69 2.22 -8.26
C GLN A 84 13.16 2.35 -7.85
N GLN A 85 13.88 3.31 -8.43
CA GLN A 85 15.26 3.61 -8.10
C GLN A 85 15.40 5.11 -7.88
N GLY A 86 16.29 5.50 -6.98
CA GLY A 86 16.56 6.89 -6.69
C GLY A 86 17.93 7.10 -6.07
N LEU A 87 18.11 8.29 -5.50
CA LEU A 87 19.36 8.70 -4.85
C LEU A 87 19.09 9.04 -3.39
N ILE A 88 19.93 8.53 -2.50
CA ILE A 88 20.00 8.97 -1.10
C ILE A 88 21.24 9.86 -0.97
N TYR A 89 21.01 11.12 -0.61
CA TYR A 89 22.10 12.08 -0.38
C TYR A 89 22.69 11.90 1.02
N GLN A 90 24.02 11.84 1.09
CA GLN A 90 24.82 11.59 2.30
C GLN A 90 26.09 12.45 2.28
N GLY A 91 26.91 12.31 3.33
CA GLY A 91 28.18 13.04 3.46
C GLY A 91 28.04 14.29 4.32
N ALA A 92 28.87 15.29 4.04
CA ALA A 92 28.88 16.55 4.77
C ALA A 92 28.26 17.67 3.94
N ARG A 93 27.88 18.78 4.58
CA ARG A 93 27.34 19.98 3.90
C ARG A 93 28.22 20.43 2.73
N ASP A 94 29.53 20.39 2.92
CA ASP A 94 30.51 20.85 1.93
C ASP A 94 30.98 19.73 0.99
N TYR A 95 30.56 18.48 1.24
CA TYR A 95 30.91 17.31 0.46
C TYR A 95 29.71 16.35 0.38
N ILE A 96 28.73 16.75 -0.43
CA ILE A 96 27.52 15.99 -0.67
C ILE A 96 27.86 14.84 -1.62
N THR A 97 27.49 13.64 -1.22
CA THR A 97 27.58 12.41 -2.01
C THR A 97 26.19 11.86 -2.23
N SER A 98 25.97 11.18 -3.35
CA SER A 98 24.73 10.46 -3.61
C SER A 98 25.01 8.97 -3.73
N THR A 99 24.17 8.18 -3.06
CA THR A 99 24.20 6.72 -3.13
C THR A 99 22.97 6.26 -3.89
N PRO A 100 23.12 5.48 -4.98
CA PRO A 100 21.98 4.90 -5.66
C PRO A 100 21.25 3.93 -4.73
N TRP A 101 19.92 3.94 -4.78
CA TRP A 101 19.08 3.09 -3.95
C TRP A 101 17.97 2.45 -4.77
N ASN A 102 17.81 1.14 -4.65
CA ASN A 102 16.68 0.40 -5.21
C ASN A 102 15.52 0.35 -4.20
N PHE A 103 14.49 1.17 -4.40
CA PHE A 103 13.26 1.11 -3.60
C PHE A 103 12.50 -0.19 -3.87
N GLY A 104 12.32 -0.54 -5.15
CA GLY A 104 11.75 -1.82 -5.60
C GLY A 104 10.33 -2.11 -5.10
N GLN A 105 9.47 -1.09 -5.01
CA GLN A 105 8.12 -1.22 -4.44
C GLN A 105 7.17 -2.15 -5.23
N PHE A 106 7.47 -2.44 -6.51
CA PHE A 106 6.71 -3.36 -7.35
C PHE A 106 7.43 -4.69 -7.59
N GLU A 107 8.55 -4.93 -6.90
CA GLU A 107 9.19 -6.25 -6.89
C GLU A 107 8.29 -7.28 -6.22
N ASP A 108 8.47 -8.54 -6.60
CA ASP A 108 7.63 -9.63 -6.13
C ASP A 108 7.59 -9.70 -4.60
N GLU A 109 6.43 -10.03 -4.04
CA GLU A 109 6.10 -10.09 -2.61
C GLU A 109 6.12 -8.76 -1.83
N ILE A 110 6.72 -7.67 -2.34
CA ILE A 110 6.89 -6.42 -1.57
C ILE A 110 5.55 -5.83 -1.14
N LEU A 111 4.57 -5.75 -2.03
CA LEU A 111 3.22 -5.29 -1.67
C LEU A 111 2.60 -6.18 -0.57
N SER A 112 2.76 -7.49 -0.66
CA SER A 112 2.24 -8.44 0.33
C SER A 112 2.88 -8.25 1.70
N ILE A 113 4.19 -7.96 1.74
CA ILE A 113 4.95 -7.64 2.95
C ILE A 113 4.50 -6.29 3.53
N CYS A 114 4.32 -5.26 2.71
CA CYS A 114 3.82 -3.96 3.16
C CYS A 114 2.43 -4.07 3.80
N LEU A 115 1.53 -4.86 3.21
CA LEU A 115 0.22 -5.12 3.80
C LEU A 115 0.32 -5.90 5.12
N LYS A 116 1.21 -6.89 5.19
CA LYS A 116 1.49 -7.63 6.43
C LYS A 116 2.03 -6.70 7.53
N LEU A 117 2.92 -5.77 7.19
CA LEU A 117 3.46 -4.78 8.11
C LEU A 117 2.36 -3.90 8.73
N LEU A 118 1.34 -3.53 7.96
CA LEU A 118 0.16 -2.86 8.50
C LEU A 118 -0.64 -3.77 9.44
N ASP A 119 -0.76 -5.06 9.14
CA ASP A 119 -1.49 -6.03 9.96
C ASP A 119 -0.72 -6.50 11.21
N THR A 120 0.56 -6.16 11.35
CA THR A 120 1.37 -6.47 12.54
C THR A 120 1.59 -5.26 13.45
N ASN A 121 1.05 -4.09 13.10
CA ASN A 121 1.26 -2.89 13.88
C ASN A 121 0.52 -2.92 15.24
N PRO A 122 1.06 -2.29 16.31
CA PRO A 122 0.44 -2.33 17.64
C PRO A 122 -1.03 -1.85 17.68
N LYS A 123 -1.43 -0.91 16.82
CA LYS A 123 -2.82 -0.42 16.76
C LYS A 123 -3.76 -1.46 16.16
N PHE A 124 -3.32 -2.20 15.15
CA PHE A 124 -4.07 -3.33 14.58
C PHE A 124 -4.21 -4.47 15.59
N LEU A 125 -3.12 -4.85 16.26
CA LEU A 125 -3.15 -5.90 17.28
C LEU A 125 -4.08 -5.57 18.46
N ARG A 126 -4.23 -4.27 18.78
CA ARG A 126 -5.14 -3.80 19.82
C ARG A 126 -6.60 -3.76 19.35
N ASP A 127 -6.86 -3.26 18.14
CA ASP A 127 -8.21 -3.11 17.58
C ASP A 127 -8.16 -3.10 16.05
N GLN A 128 -8.39 -4.27 15.46
CA GLN A 128 -8.29 -4.49 14.01
C GLN A 128 -9.30 -3.64 13.23
N ASN A 129 -10.55 -3.57 13.69
CA ASN A 129 -11.61 -2.83 13.01
C ASN A 129 -11.33 -1.33 13.00
N ARG A 130 -10.81 -0.81 14.13
CA ARG A 130 -10.44 0.60 14.23
C ARG A 130 -9.19 0.94 13.45
N ASP A 131 -8.22 0.03 13.35
CA ASP A 131 -7.05 0.23 12.50
C ASP A 131 -7.46 0.24 11.03
N CYS A 132 -8.17 -0.79 10.57
CA CYS A 132 -8.62 -0.93 9.18
C CYS A 132 -9.48 0.26 8.73
N SER A 133 -10.43 0.73 9.56
CA SER A 133 -11.28 1.88 9.20
C SER A 133 -10.54 3.21 9.09
N ARG A 134 -9.29 3.30 9.58
CA ARG A 134 -8.43 4.49 9.45
C ARG A 134 -7.42 4.38 8.32
N ARG A 135 -7.38 3.24 7.62
CA ARG A 135 -6.48 3.03 6.46
C ARG A 135 -6.92 3.79 5.22
N ASN A 136 -7.99 4.59 5.29
CA ASN A 136 -8.34 5.57 4.27
C ASN A 136 -7.55 6.89 4.41
N ASP A 137 -6.84 7.11 5.52
CA ASP A 137 -6.10 8.34 5.78
C ASP A 137 -4.59 8.15 5.53
N PRO A 138 -4.00 8.81 4.52
CA PRO A 138 -2.56 8.69 4.24
C PRO A 138 -1.69 9.19 5.41
N VAL A 139 -2.17 10.12 6.23
CA VAL A 139 -1.45 10.57 7.44
C VAL A 139 -1.39 9.45 8.48
N TYR A 140 -2.49 8.70 8.63
CA TYR A 140 -2.53 7.55 9.52
C TYR A 140 -1.57 6.46 9.06
N ILE A 141 -1.63 6.09 7.77
CA ILE A 141 -0.75 5.08 7.17
C ILE A 141 0.72 5.49 7.30
N GLY A 142 1.07 6.73 6.95
CA GLY A 142 2.43 7.23 7.08
C GLY A 142 2.98 7.14 8.51
N ARG A 143 2.15 7.43 9.52
CA ARG A 143 2.53 7.28 10.93
C ARG A 143 2.73 5.83 11.34
N VAL A 144 1.88 4.92 10.87
CA VAL A 144 2.02 3.48 11.15
C VAL A 144 3.30 2.95 10.52
N VAL A 145 3.51 3.20 9.23
CA VAL A 145 4.70 2.74 8.50
C VAL A 145 5.98 3.32 9.13
N SER A 146 6.02 4.62 9.42
CA SER A 146 7.19 5.26 10.03
C SER A 146 7.55 4.66 11.40
N ALA A 147 6.56 4.26 12.20
CA ALA A 147 6.82 3.58 13.47
C ALA A 147 7.34 2.15 13.23
N MET A 148 6.71 1.41 12.32
CA MET A 148 7.05 0.01 12.03
C MET A 148 8.39 -0.17 11.32
N VAL A 149 9.00 0.87 10.73
CA VAL A 149 10.35 0.76 10.16
C VAL A 149 11.42 0.52 11.23
N ASN A 150 11.24 1.06 12.45
CA ASN A 150 12.22 0.94 13.54
C ASN A 150 11.74 -0.06 14.60
N CYS A 151 12.57 -1.05 14.96
CA CYS A 151 12.23 -2.08 15.94
C CYS A 151 12.66 -1.77 17.39
N ASN A 152 13.23 -0.59 17.65
CA ASN A 152 13.80 -0.26 18.96
C ASN A 152 12.78 -0.18 20.11
N ASP A 153 11.48 -0.08 19.78
CA ASP A 153 10.38 0.04 20.76
C ASP A 153 9.66 -1.31 21.03
N GLU A 154 10.31 -2.45 20.73
CA GLU A 154 9.73 -3.82 20.87
C GLU A 154 8.47 -4.10 20.01
N ASP A 155 8.14 -3.20 19.09
CA ASP A 155 6.92 -3.19 18.26
C ASP A 155 7.00 -4.07 16.99
N GLN A 156 7.86 -5.11 16.97
CA GLN A 156 8.08 -5.98 15.78
C GLN A 156 8.46 -5.17 14.51
N GLY A 157 9.22 -4.09 14.67
CA GLY A 157 9.66 -3.24 13.55
C GLY A 157 10.67 -3.92 12.61
N VAL A 158 10.88 -3.34 11.44
CA VAL A 158 11.68 -3.94 10.35
C VAL A 158 13.18 -3.89 10.62
N LEU A 159 13.71 -2.75 11.10
CA LEU A 159 15.15 -2.53 11.27
C LEU A 159 15.53 -2.22 12.72
N ALA A 160 16.63 -2.82 13.17
CA ALA A 160 17.29 -2.48 14.43
C ALA A 160 18.39 -1.45 14.18
N GLY A 161 18.25 -0.26 14.79
CA GLY A 161 19.23 0.82 14.64
C GLY A 161 20.47 0.59 15.51
N ARG A 162 21.66 0.69 14.91
CA ARG A 162 22.95 0.53 15.63
C ARG A 162 24.02 1.49 15.10
N TRP A 163 24.65 2.23 16.01
CA TRP A 163 25.61 3.31 15.68
C TRP A 163 26.95 3.19 16.43
N ASP A 164 27.28 2.02 16.97
CA ASP A 164 28.53 1.75 17.69
C ASP A 164 29.67 1.26 16.76
N ASN A 165 29.43 1.25 15.45
CA ASN A 165 30.36 0.78 14.41
C ASN A 165 30.76 -0.71 14.56
N ARG A 166 29.90 -1.53 15.17
CA ARG A 166 30.07 -2.98 15.33
C ARG A 166 28.85 -3.68 14.75
N TYR A 167 29.03 -4.49 13.70
CA TYR A 167 27.94 -5.08 12.93
C TYR A 167 28.19 -6.56 12.64
N GLU A 168 29.00 -7.24 13.45
CA GLU A 168 29.43 -8.62 13.24
C GLU A 168 28.27 -9.63 13.29
N ASP A 169 27.18 -9.25 13.97
CA ASP A 169 25.94 -10.00 14.13
C ASP A 169 24.84 -9.63 13.11
N GLY A 170 25.13 -8.72 12.17
CA GLY A 170 24.16 -8.22 11.21
C GLY A 170 24.80 -7.72 9.92
N MET A 171 24.14 -6.74 9.28
CA MET A 171 24.65 -6.07 8.10
C MET A 171 24.94 -4.60 8.43
N SER A 172 26.09 -4.10 8.01
CA SER A 172 26.43 -2.69 8.18
C SER A 172 25.38 -1.81 7.48
N PRO A 173 24.92 -0.70 8.10
CA PRO A 173 23.98 0.24 7.49
C PRO A 173 24.45 0.76 6.12
N MET A 174 25.76 0.84 5.89
CA MET A 174 26.37 1.33 4.65
C MET A 174 26.48 0.26 3.55
N SER A 175 26.15 -1.00 3.83
CA SER A 175 26.21 -2.11 2.86
C SER A 175 24.92 -2.29 2.06
N TRP A 176 23.80 -1.75 2.55
CA TRP A 176 22.52 -1.83 1.86
C TRP A 176 22.52 -0.97 0.59
N ILE A 177 21.96 -1.52 -0.49
CA ILE A 177 21.80 -0.84 -1.78
C ILE A 177 20.32 -0.71 -2.19
N GLY A 178 19.40 -1.16 -1.33
CA GLY A 178 17.98 -1.18 -1.61
C GLY A 178 17.13 -1.72 -0.47
N SER A 179 15.82 -1.50 -0.58
CA SER A 179 14.83 -1.85 0.46
C SER A 179 14.30 -3.29 0.32
N VAL A 180 14.37 -3.88 -0.88
CA VAL A 180 13.79 -5.19 -1.20
C VAL A 180 14.39 -6.29 -0.31
N ASP A 181 15.72 -6.36 -0.26
CA ASP A 181 16.44 -7.36 0.55
C ASP A 181 16.25 -7.15 2.05
N ILE A 182 15.92 -5.93 2.49
CA ILE A 182 15.61 -5.65 3.89
C ILE A 182 14.24 -6.23 4.23
N LEU A 183 13.23 -5.95 3.41
CA LEU A 183 11.85 -6.38 3.66
C LEU A 183 11.63 -7.89 3.52
N LYS A 184 12.43 -8.57 2.69
CA LYS A 184 12.32 -10.02 2.45
C LYS A 184 13.02 -10.89 3.50
N ARG A 185 13.80 -10.31 4.41
CA ARG A 185 14.48 -11.03 5.48
C ARG A 185 13.55 -11.36 6.64
#